data_AF-A0A1Q6ERJ9-F1
#
_entry.id   AF-A0A1Q6ERJ9-F1
#
_cell.length_a   1.000
_cell.length_b   1.000
_cell.length_c   1.000
_cell.angle_alpha   90.00
_cell.angle_beta   90.00
_cell.angle_gamma   90.00
#
_symmetry.space_group_name_H-M   'P 1'
#
loop_
_entity.id
_entity.type
_entity.pdbx_description
1 polymer ?
#
loop_
_entity_poly.entity_id
_entity_poly.type
_entity_poly.pdbx_seq_one_letter_code
_entity_poly.pdbx_strand_id
1 'polypeptide(L)'
;MSDNTYHVVDVDLTDAEELKPDVHLEVAGVKLDLPNLNNAELPIELVQAILLVKSRPTLSDEETSACMAAFLAYFQAMKPNFWNVLRKTERPIAYLIATVKAWADESGLDPKAFTSPTSGTTTARR
;
A
#
# COMPACT_ATOMS: atom_id res chain seq x y z
N MET A 1 -11.27 44.41 -9.42
CA MET A 1 -10.38 43.24 -9.23
C MET A 1 -10.43 42.95 -7.74
N SER A 2 -10.95 41.80 -7.34
CA SER A 2 -10.99 41.39 -5.94
C SER A 2 -9.58 40.96 -5.55
N ASP A 3 -8.95 41.64 -4.60
CA ASP A 3 -7.68 41.18 -4.03
C ASP A 3 -7.95 39.89 -3.25
N ASN A 4 -7.48 38.77 -3.78
CA ASN A 4 -7.55 37.49 -3.08
C ASN A 4 -6.57 37.55 -1.90
N THR A 5 -7.10 37.54 -0.67
CA THR A 5 -6.28 37.39 0.54
C THR A 5 -5.96 35.92 0.71
N TYR A 6 -4.68 35.57 0.65
CA TYR A 6 -4.21 34.21 0.85
C TYR A 6 -3.94 33.95 2.34
N HIS A 7 -4.42 32.82 2.85
CA HIS A 7 -4.08 32.35 4.19
C HIS A 7 -2.84 31.47 4.12
N VAL A 8 -1.81 31.82 4.88
CA VAL A 8 -0.62 30.98 5.06
C VAL A 8 -0.97 29.87 6.05
N VAL A 9 -0.69 28.63 5.67
CA VAL A 9 -0.83 27.46 6.56
C VAL A 9 0.53 27.25 7.23
N ASP A 10 0.58 27.43 8.54
CA ASP A 10 1.73 27.05 9.35
C ASP A 10 1.61 25.58 9.74
N VAL A 11 2.71 24.83 9.64
CA VAL A 11 2.72 23.39 9.89
C VAL A 11 3.58 23.13 11.11
N ASP A 12 2.94 22.70 12.18
CA ASP A 12 3.63 22.23 13.37
C ASP A 12 4.24 20.85 13.10
N LEU A 13 5.57 20.77 13.15
CA LEU A 13 6.34 19.55 12.93
C LEU A 13 6.86 18.93 14.23
N THR A 14 6.42 19.41 15.40
CA THR A 14 6.94 18.96 16.70
C THR A 14 6.71 17.47 16.94
N ASP A 15 5.61 16.92 16.41
CA ASP A 15 5.26 15.50 16.48
C ASP A 15 5.49 14.76 15.14
N ALA A 16 6.23 15.36 14.20
CA ALA A 16 6.50 14.71 12.92
C ALA A 16 7.41 13.49 13.12
N GLU A 17 6.90 12.30 12.74
CA GLU A 17 7.70 11.08 12.74
C GLU A 17 8.91 11.22 11.81
N GLU A 18 10.08 10.76 12.25
CA GLU A 18 11.25 10.65 11.38
C GLU A 18 10.94 9.77 10.17
N LEU A 19 11.40 10.21 8.99
CA LEU A 19 11.29 9.44 7.77
C LEU A 19 12.01 8.10 7.96
N LYS A 20 11.25 7.03 7.81
CA LYS A 20 11.79 5.68 7.86
C LYS A 20 12.56 5.39 6.58
N PRO A 21 13.60 4.54 6.64
CA PRO A 21 14.36 4.18 5.45
C PRO A 21 13.50 3.43 4.42
N ASP A 22 13.99 3.41 3.20
CA ASP A 22 13.42 2.60 2.11
C ASP A 22 13.38 1.12 2.48
N VAL A 23 12.45 0.40 1.86
CA VAL A 23 12.17 -1.01 2.09
C VAL A 23 12.83 -1.84 0.99
N HIS A 24 13.60 -2.84 1.40
CA HIS A 24 14.33 -3.73 0.51
C HIS A 24 13.77 -5.15 0.59
N LEU A 25 13.15 -5.64 -0.48
CA LEU A 25 12.52 -6.96 -0.53
C LEU A 25 13.17 -7.86 -1.59
N GLU A 26 13.18 -9.16 -1.34
CA GLU A 26 13.48 -10.17 -2.37
C GLU A 26 12.23 -11.03 -2.62
N VAL A 27 11.71 -10.99 -3.85
CA VAL A 27 10.47 -11.67 -4.23
C VAL A 27 10.70 -12.48 -5.50
N ALA A 28 10.56 -13.81 -5.40
CA ALA A 28 10.78 -14.73 -6.53
C ALA A 28 12.14 -14.51 -7.24
N GLY A 29 13.19 -14.22 -6.46
CA GLY A 29 14.55 -13.93 -6.96
C GLY A 29 14.74 -12.52 -7.53
N VAL A 30 13.75 -11.63 -7.42
CA VAL A 30 13.87 -10.21 -7.79
C VAL A 30 14.12 -9.37 -6.56
N LYS A 31 15.17 -8.56 -6.59
CA LYS A 31 15.42 -7.53 -5.56
C LYS A 31 14.63 -6.28 -5.89
N LEU A 32 13.86 -5.80 -4.91
CA LEU A 32 13.01 -4.62 -5.00
C LEU A 32 13.43 -3.60 -3.96
N ASP A 33 13.92 -2.46 -4.42
CA ASP A 33 14.09 -1.26 -3.61
C ASP A 33 12.82 -0.41 -3.75
N LEU A 34 12.08 -0.28 -2.65
CA LEU A 34 10.80 0.41 -2.58
C LEU A 34 10.89 1.57 -1.59
N PRO A 35 10.33 2.75 -1.92
CA PRO A 35 10.29 3.86 -0.98
C PRO A 35 9.48 3.47 0.26
N ASN A 36 9.80 4.05 1.42
CA ASN A 36 8.92 3.88 2.58
C ASN A 36 7.52 4.41 2.27
N LEU A 37 6.46 3.73 2.74
CA LEU A 37 5.08 4.19 2.52
C LEU A 37 4.72 5.47 3.30
N ASN A 38 5.61 6.01 4.13
CA ASN A 38 5.48 7.36 4.69
C ASN A 38 6.27 8.43 3.92
N ASN A 39 6.89 8.09 2.78
CA ASN A 39 7.66 9.01 1.95
C ASN A 39 6.74 10.00 1.20
N ALA A 40 7.18 11.25 1.06
CA ALA A 40 6.45 12.32 0.39
C ALA A 40 6.42 12.20 -1.16
N GLU A 41 7.32 11.42 -1.76
CA GLU A 41 7.45 11.31 -3.23
C GLU A 41 6.56 10.20 -3.84
N LEU A 42 5.67 9.60 -3.05
CA LEU A 42 4.76 8.56 -3.53
C LEU A 42 3.69 9.14 -4.47
N PRO A 43 3.26 8.38 -5.50
CA PRO A 43 2.09 8.76 -6.28
C PRO A 43 0.85 8.94 -5.40
N ILE A 44 0.02 9.93 -5.73
CA ILE A 44 -1.12 10.34 -4.91
C ILE A 44 -2.11 9.20 -4.68
N GLU A 45 -2.28 8.30 -5.66
CA GLU A 45 -3.13 7.12 -5.56
C GLU A 45 -2.63 6.15 -4.48
N LEU A 46 -1.32 6.04 -4.32
CA LEU A 46 -0.71 5.22 -3.27
C LEU A 46 -0.92 5.88 -1.90
N VAL A 47 -0.74 7.21 -1.81
CA VAL A 47 -1.01 7.98 -0.59
C VAL A 47 -2.46 7.80 -0.14
N GLN A 48 -3.42 7.82 -1.06
CA GLN A 48 -4.83 7.56 -0.75
C GLN A 48 -5.05 6.16 -0.17
N ALA A 49 -4.46 5.12 -0.78
CA ALA A 49 -4.54 3.75 -0.27
C ALA A 49 -3.95 3.62 1.13
N ILE A 50 -2.81 4.27 1.38
CA ILE A 50 -2.12 4.28 2.68
C ILE A 50 -2.99 4.95 3.75
N LEU A 51 -3.58 6.12 3.46
CA LEU A 51 -4.48 6.81 4.38
C LEU A 51 -5.71 5.97 4.71
N LEU A 52 -6.27 5.27 3.72
CA LEU A 52 -7.40 4.37 3.94
C LEU A 52 -7.02 3.23 4.88
N VAL A 53 -5.87 2.59 4.66
CA VAL A 53 -5.31 1.55 5.54
C VAL A 53 -5.09 2.06 6.97
N LYS A 54 -4.53 3.26 7.14
CA LYS A 54 -4.34 3.86 8.48
C LYS A 54 -5.67 4.20 9.16
N SER A 55 -6.70 4.53 8.40
CA SER A 55 -7.99 4.98 8.94
C SER A 55 -8.86 3.86 9.51
N ARG A 56 -8.59 2.60 9.18
CA ARG A 56 -9.45 1.47 9.55
C ARG A 56 -8.63 0.23 9.94
N PRO A 57 -9.08 -0.55 10.94
CA PRO A 57 -8.39 -1.79 11.32
C PRO A 57 -8.50 -2.89 10.25
N THR A 58 -9.59 -2.90 9.47
CA THR A 58 -9.84 -3.88 8.41
C THR A 58 -10.58 -3.20 7.26
N LEU A 59 -10.15 -3.48 6.03
CA LEU A 59 -10.83 -2.98 4.82
C LEU A 59 -11.94 -3.92 4.37
N SER A 60 -12.94 -3.39 3.66
CA SER A 60 -13.88 -4.22 2.89
C SER A 60 -13.19 -4.89 1.69
N ASP A 61 -13.85 -5.85 1.03
CA ASP A 61 -13.31 -6.48 -0.19
C ASP A 61 -13.14 -5.49 -1.34
N GLU A 62 -14.09 -4.55 -1.48
CA GLU A 62 -14.03 -3.48 -2.48
C GLU A 62 -12.86 -2.53 -2.21
N GLU A 63 -12.68 -2.13 -0.95
CA GLU A 63 -11.59 -1.26 -0.52
C GLU A 63 -10.23 -1.94 -0.67
N THR A 64 -10.16 -3.22 -0.31
CA THR A 64 -8.97 -4.04 -0.51
C THR A 64 -8.61 -4.11 -1.99
N SER A 65 -9.59 -4.32 -2.86
CA SER A 65 -9.38 -4.36 -4.32
C SER A 65 -8.91 -3.02 -4.86
N ALA A 66 -9.49 -1.91 -4.40
CA ALA A 66 -9.08 -0.56 -4.78
C ALA A 66 -7.64 -0.24 -4.34
N CYS A 67 -7.29 -0.57 -3.09
CA CYS A 67 -5.92 -0.43 -2.59
C CYS A 67 -4.94 -1.25 -3.45
N MET A 68 -5.24 -2.53 -3.69
CA MET A 68 -4.39 -3.40 -4.51
C MET A 68 -4.22 -2.87 -5.94
N ALA A 69 -5.25 -2.24 -6.51
CA ALA A 69 -5.16 -1.59 -7.82
C ALA A 69 -4.17 -0.41 -7.81
N ALA A 70 -4.14 0.40 -6.74
CA ALA A 70 -3.17 1.48 -6.59
C ALA A 70 -1.72 0.95 -6.49
N PHE A 71 -1.48 -0.09 -5.69
CA PHE A 71 -0.17 -0.75 -5.62
C PHE A 71 0.26 -1.36 -6.96
N LEU A 72 -0.69 -1.96 -7.70
CA LEU A 72 -0.44 -2.49 -9.04
C LEU A 72 -0.05 -1.42 -10.04
N ALA A 73 -0.77 -0.28 -10.05
CA ALA A 73 -0.44 0.85 -10.90
C ALA A 73 0.96 1.38 -10.60
N TYR A 74 1.33 1.46 -9.32
CA TYR A 74 2.69 1.82 -8.90
C TYR A 74 3.73 0.85 -9.46
N PHE A 75 3.55 -0.48 -9.31
CA PHE A 75 4.49 -1.45 -9.84
C PHE A 75 4.57 -1.40 -11.38
N GLN A 76 3.46 -1.16 -12.05
CA GLN A 76 3.44 -1.03 -13.51
C GLN A 76 4.27 0.18 -13.98
N ALA A 77 4.18 1.31 -13.29
CA ALA A 77 4.90 2.53 -13.64
C ALA A 77 6.38 2.47 -13.24
N MET A 78 6.66 2.06 -12.00
CA MET A 78 7.98 2.22 -11.38
C MET A 78 8.83 0.94 -11.40
N LYS A 79 8.21 -0.24 -11.50
CA LYS A 79 8.88 -1.56 -11.48
C LYS A 79 8.35 -2.47 -12.61
N PRO A 80 8.38 -2.03 -13.89
CA PRO A 80 7.67 -2.70 -14.99
C PRO A 80 8.08 -4.17 -15.23
N ASN A 81 9.30 -4.55 -14.87
CA ASN A 81 9.79 -5.92 -15.01
C ASN A 81 9.33 -6.86 -13.90
N PHE A 82 8.86 -6.33 -12.77
CA PHE A 82 8.47 -7.13 -11.62
C PHE A 82 7.30 -8.07 -11.98
N TRP A 83 6.27 -7.54 -12.64
CA TRP A 83 5.12 -8.34 -13.08
C TRP A 83 5.51 -9.47 -14.04
N ASN A 84 6.49 -9.24 -14.92
CA ASN A 84 6.98 -10.27 -15.84
C ASN A 84 7.61 -11.46 -15.11
N VAL A 85 8.27 -11.22 -13.98
CA VAL A 85 8.85 -12.29 -13.17
C VAL A 85 7.74 -13.02 -12.40
N LEU A 86 6.81 -12.29 -11.79
CA LEU A 86 5.70 -12.92 -11.07
C LEU A 86 4.89 -13.87 -11.96
N ARG A 87 4.64 -13.49 -13.23
CA ARG A 87 3.93 -14.35 -14.20
C ARG A 87 4.60 -15.68 -14.50
N LYS A 88 5.90 -15.84 -14.19
CA LYS A 88 6.63 -17.11 -14.33
C LYS A 88 6.47 -18.02 -13.12
N THR A 89 5.92 -17.51 -12.01
CA THR A 89 5.60 -18.31 -10.82
C THR A 89 4.27 -19.04 -11.01
N GLU A 90 4.03 -20.09 -10.24
CA GLU A 90 2.75 -20.81 -10.25
C GLU A 90 1.57 -19.98 -9.71
N ARG A 91 1.86 -18.94 -8.91
CA ARG A 91 0.85 -18.15 -8.17
C ARG A 91 1.17 -16.64 -8.16
N PRO A 92 1.18 -15.96 -9.32
CA PRO A 92 1.59 -14.55 -9.45
C PRO A 92 0.85 -13.60 -8.50
N ILE A 93 -0.46 -13.78 -8.35
CA ILE A 93 -1.30 -12.93 -7.49
C ILE A 93 -0.96 -13.11 -6.01
N ALA A 94 -0.62 -14.33 -5.57
CA ALA A 94 -0.24 -14.58 -4.19
C ALA A 94 1.10 -13.90 -3.85
N TYR A 95 2.07 -13.94 -4.76
CA TYR A 95 3.34 -13.23 -4.60
C TYR A 95 3.15 -11.72 -4.56
N LEU A 96 2.29 -11.18 -5.42
CA LEU A 96 1.96 -9.75 -5.42
C LEU A 96 1.36 -9.31 -4.08
N ILE A 97 0.35 -10.03 -3.58
CA ILE A 97 -0.28 -9.72 -2.29
C ILE A 97 0.74 -9.81 -1.15
N ALA A 98 1.58 -10.86 -1.15
CA ALA A 98 2.64 -10.99 -0.15
C ALA A 98 3.64 -9.82 -0.21
N THR A 99 3.97 -9.34 -1.41
CA THR A 99 4.86 -8.19 -1.59
C THR A 99 4.26 -6.92 -1.00
N VAL A 100 2.98 -6.64 -1.28
CA VAL A 100 2.28 -5.46 -0.72
C VAL A 100 2.21 -5.54 0.79
N LYS A 101 1.90 -6.71 1.36
CA LYS A 101 1.86 -6.91 2.82
C LYS A 101 3.23 -6.73 3.47
N ALA A 102 4.29 -7.29 2.88
CA ALA A 102 5.65 -7.10 3.38
C ALA A 102 6.07 -5.63 3.31
N TRP A 103 5.74 -4.95 2.21
CA TRP A 103 6.03 -3.52 2.07
C TRP A 103 5.28 -2.67 3.09
N ALA A 104 4.01 -3.00 3.37
CA ALA A 104 3.22 -2.37 4.42
C ALA A 104 3.84 -2.56 5.81
N ASP A 105 4.19 -3.80 6.17
CA ASP A 105 4.75 -4.16 7.47
C ASP A 105 6.07 -3.44 7.74
N GLU A 106 7.01 -3.49 6.77
CA GLU A 106 8.32 -2.83 6.87
C GLU A 106 8.20 -1.29 6.88
N SER A 107 7.13 -0.74 6.28
CA SER A 107 6.82 0.70 6.37
C SER A 107 6.11 1.08 7.68
N GLY A 108 5.71 0.12 8.51
CA GLY A 108 4.95 0.31 9.75
C GLY A 108 3.46 0.59 9.54
N LEU A 109 2.89 0.17 8.41
CA LEU A 109 1.44 0.07 8.23
C LEU A 109 0.95 -1.30 8.68
N ASP A 110 -0.28 -1.40 9.19
CA ASP A 110 -0.83 -2.68 9.61
C ASP A 110 -1.10 -3.59 8.38
N PRO A 111 -0.35 -4.70 8.19
CA PRO A 111 -0.56 -5.60 7.06
C PRO A 111 -1.89 -6.37 7.16
N LYS A 112 -2.54 -6.40 8.33
CA LYS A 112 -3.83 -7.05 8.53
C LYS A 112 -4.99 -6.27 7.93
N ALA A 113 -4.83 -4.97 7.67
CA ALA A 113 -5.85 -4.19 6.98
C ALA A 113 -6.19 -4.78 5.59
N PHE A 114 -5.23 -5.45 4.95
CA PHE A 114 -5.37 -6.15 3.67
C PHE A 114 -5.87 -7.61 3.81
N THR A 115 -6.39 -7.99 4.98
CA THR A 115 -7.03 -9.29 5.16
C THR A 115 -8.53 -9.11 5.15
N SER A 116 -9.20 -9.69 4.16
CA SER A 116 -10.66 -9.78 4.17
C SER A 116 -11.10 -10.55 5.42
N PRO A 117 -12.17 -10.11 6.13
CA PRO A 117 -12.86 -11.00 7.05
C PRO A 117 -13.39 -12.15 6.20
N THR A 118 -12.83 -13.35 6.38
CA THR A 118 -13.39 -14.54 5.75
C THR A 118 -14.79 -14.70 6.32
N SER A 119 -15.82 -14.35 5.56
CA SER A 119 -17.18 -14.74 5.88
C SER A 119 -17.18 -16.26 6.03
N GLY A 120 -17.23 -16.72 7.27
CA GLY A 120 -17.29 -18.14 7.59
C GLY A 120 -18.50 -18.72 6.89
N THR A 121 -18.27 -19.71 6.03
CA THR A 121 -19.31 -20.66 5.64
C THR A 121 -19.79 -21.37 6.91
N THR A 122 -20.73 -20.77 7.62
CA THR A 122 -21.47 -21.46 8.68
C THR A 122 -22.26 -22.55 7.99
N THR A 123 -21.75 -23.77 8.13
CA THR A 123 -22.45 -25.01 7.87
C THR A 123 -23.66 -25.05 8.79
N ALA A 124 -24.82 -24.62 8.31
CA ALA A 124 -26.10 -24.99 8.92
C ALA A 124 -26.56 -26.29 8.28
N ARG A 125 -26.11 -27.39 8.87
CA ARG A 125 -26.67 -28.72 8.66
C ARG A 125 -27.87 -28.85 9.60
N ARG A 126 -29.10 -28.66 9.11
CA ARG A 126 -30.26 -29.49 9.45
C ARG A 126 -31.42 -29.25 8.50
#